data_AF-A0A661ILP8-F1
#
_entry.id   AF-A0A661ILP8-F1
#
_cell.length_a   1.000
_cell.length_b   1.000
_cell.length_c   1.000
_cell.angle_alpha   90.00
_cell.angle_beta   90.00
_cell.angle_gamma   90.00
#
_symmetry.space_group_name_H-M   'P 1'
#
loop_
_entity.id
_entity.type
_entity.pdbx_description
1 polymer ?
#
loop_
_entity_poly.entity_id
_entity_poly.type
_entity_poly.pdbx_seq_one_letter_code
_entity_poly.pdbx_strand_id
1 'polypeptide(L)'
;MKGMGLMGKSMLFLLVPLIVFLAIGALFSIKQLDSLSKILIEGGTATVTRMAEQQVAQHARAVAAQVRLYLMIHPELKKEKFNTDPDFKKIAVQKVGLTGYSALYELPDRNGVWRTWAHVNPKIIGIDRRNAKKARGESVPAFWKVFTGVKGGKESKGYYKWRDADGKLRDKFMVCTPVKGTRFIVASTTSLDEFTHPMKKLQERSRQMTQGTRNILIALQVATIAIIGLIVFFYVRSLIARIAHLSEVADRISVGELDMEIDVRSKDELGVLAQSIARMQRSIRLAIERVRRRR
;
A
#
# COMPACT_ATOMS: atom_id res chain seq x y z
N MET A 1 -25.44 -23.13 28.41
CA MET A 1 -24.74 -22.67 29.64
C MET A 1 -25.11 -23.44 30.92
N LYS A 2 -25.92 -24.51 30.88
CA LYS A 2 -26.10 -25.39 32.06
C LYS A 2 -24.85 -26.27 32.20
N GLY A 3 -24.11 -26.12 33.30
CA GLY A 3 -22.88 -26.87 33.61
C GLY A 3 -21.63 -26.03 33.89
N MET A 4 -21.63 -24.72 33.58
CA MET A 4 -20.45 -23.87 33.79
C MET A 4 -20.49 -23.21 35.18
N GLY A 5 -19.50 -23.51 36.02
CA GLY A 5 -19.35 -22.92 37.36
C GLY A 5 -19.14 -21.40 37.35
N LEU A 6 -19.18 -20.76 38.52
CA LEU A 6 -19.06 -19.29 38.67
C LEU A 6 -17.77 -18.74 38.02
N MET A 7 -16.69 -19.53 38.05
CA MET A 7 -15.41 -19.23 37.42
C MET A 7 -15.53 -19.06 35.91
N GLY A 8 -16.10 -20.06 35.22
CA GLY A 8 -16.24 -20.02 33.77
C GLY A 8 -17.17 -18.90 33.31
N LYS A 9 -18.25 -18.61 34.06
CA LYS A 9 -19.15 -17.48 33.78
C LYS A 9 -18.43 -16.14 33.92
N SER A 10 -17.67 -15.96 34.99
CA SER A 10 -16.94 -14.71 35.27
C SER A 10 -15.83 -14.46 34.24
N MET A 11 -15.08 -15.51 33.88
CA MET A 11 -14.05 -15.41 32.83
C MET A 11 -14.66 -15.06 31.47
N LEU A 12 -15.77 -15.70 31.09
CA LEU A 12 -16.42 -15.44 29.82
C LEU A 12 -16.93 -14.00 29.74
N PHE A 13 -17.56 -13.51 30.81
CA PHE A 13 -18.09 -12.13 30.87
C PHE A 13 -17.00 -11.07 30.78
N LEU A 14 -15.84 -11.29 31.40
CA LEU A 14 -14.73 -10.33 31.40
C LEU A 14 -13.88 -10.38 30.13
N LEU A 15 -13.60 -11.58 29.61
CA LEU A 15 -12.64 -11.73 28.50
C LEU A 15 -13.29 -11.53 27.13
N VAL A 16 -14.54 -11.96 26.93
CA VAL A 16 -15.16 -11.91 25.59
C VAL A 16 -15.29 -10.49 25.04
N PRO A 17 -15.87 -9.50 25.76
CA PRO A 17 -16.01 -8.14 25.23
C PRO A 17 -14.66 -7.51 24.91
N LEU A 18 -13.65 -7.78 25.74
CA LEU A 18 -12.31 -7.25 25.58
C LEU A 18 -11.59 -7.86 24.36
N ILE A 19 -11.67 -9.18 24.18
CA ILE A 19 -11.11 -9.86 23.01
C ILE A 19 -11.77 -9.34 21.73
N VAL A 20 -13.10 -9.17 21.74
CA VAL A 20 -13.84 -8.63 20.59
C VAL A 20 -13.40 -7.19 20.29
N PHE A 21 -13.30 -6.33 21.30
CA PHE A 21 -12.85 -4.95 21.13
C PHE A 21 -11.44 -4.86 20.55
N LEU A 22 -10.50 -5.63 21.12
CA LEU A 22 -9.13 -5.72 20.61
C LEU A 22 -9.15 -6.20 19.16
N ALA A 23 -9.85 -7.30 18.85
CA ALA A 23 -9.91 -7.87 17.50
C ALA A 23 -10.43 -6.87 16.46
N ILE A 24 -11.49 -6.11 16.80
CA ILE A 24 -12.02 -5.05 15.95
C ILE A 24 -10.97 -3.95 15.74
N GLY A 25 -10.31 -3.48 16.80
CA GLY A 25 -9.26 -2.46 16.71
C GLY A 25 -8.08 -2.87 15.82
N ALA A 26 -7.63 -4.12 15.94
CA ALA A 26 -6.57 -4.66 15.08
C ALA A 26 -7.00 -4.77 13.63
N LEU A 27 -8.20 -5.30 13.36
CA LEU A 27 -8.74 -5.39 12.00
C LEU A 27 -8.87 -4.01 11.36
N PHE A 28 -9.36 -3.03 12.13
CA PHE A 28 -9.46 -1.64 11.68
C PHE A 28 -8.08 -1.05 11.35
N SER A 29 -7.11 -1.21 12.25
CA SER A 29 -5.75 -0.68 12.07
C SER A 29 -5.04 -1.29 10.86
N ILE A 30 -5.16 -2.61 10.68
CA ILE A 30 -4.60 -3.31 9.52
C ILE A 30 -5.25 -2.81 8.22
N LYS A 31 -6.58 -2.71 8.18
CA LYS A 31 -7.30 -2.18 7.01
C LYS A 31 -6.90 -0.74 6.69
N GLN A 32 -6.71 0.09 7.71
CA GLN A 32 -6.30 1.48 7.53
C GLN A 32 -4.89 1.59 6.96
N LEU A 33 -3.94 0.78 7.45
CA LEU A 33 -2.58 0.70 6.91
C LEU A 33 -2.56 0.22 5.44
N ASP A 34 -3.32 -0.82 5.12
CA ASP A 34 -3.43 -1.32 3.75
C ASP A 34 -4.03 -0.28 2.80
N SER A 35 -5.07 0.43 3.26
CA SER A 35 -5.72 1.51 2.49
C SER A 35 -4.77 2.69 2.24
N LEU A 36 -4.08 3.15 3.28
CA LEU A 36 -3.08 4.24 3.16
C LEU A 36 -1.94 3.85 2.21
N SER A 37 -1.39 2.64 2.36
CA SER A 37 -0.35 2.14 1.45
C SER A 37 -0.85 2.08 0.02
N LYS A 38 -2.09 1.63 -0.21
CA LYS A 38 -2.68 1.55 -1.55
C LYS A 38 -2.82 2.94 -2.17
N ILE A 39 -3.41 3.90 -1.46
CA ILE A 39 -3.60 5.27 -1.94
C ILE A 39 -2.26 5.93 -2.26
N LEU A 40 -1.25 5.78 -1.39
CA LEU A 40 0.08 6.35 -1.59
C LEU A 40 0.79 5.75 -2.81
N ILE A 41 0.74 4.43 -2.98
CA ILE A 41 1.41 3.74 -4.10
C ILE A 41 0.71 4.00 -5.42
N GLU A 42 -0.62 3.86 -5.47
CA GLU A 42 -1.39 4.08 -6.70
C GLU A 42 -1.37 5.55 -7.11
N GLY A 43 -1.62 6.46 -6.16
CA GLY A 43 -1.55 7.90 -6.37
C GLY A 43 -0.14 8.38 -6.72
N GLY A 44 0.87 7.84 -6.06
CA GLY A 44 2.28 8.10 -6.35
C GLY A 44 2.68 7.64 -7.74
N THR A 45 2.33 6.40 -8.12
CA THR A 45 2.62 5.84 -9.44
C THR A 45 1.95 6.66 -10.54
N ALA A 46 0.68 7.01 -10.39
CA ALA A 46 -0.05 7.84 -11.34
C ALA A 46 0.57 9.23 -11.48
N THR A 47 0.99 9.84 -10.37
CA THR A 47 1.62 11.17 -10.37
C THR A 47 2.98 11.15 -11.03
N VAL A 48 3.84 10.20 -10.68
CA VAL A 48 5.17 10.03 -11.32
C VAL A 48 5.02 9.76 -12.81
N THR A 49 4.08 8.90 -13.20
CA THR A 49 3.81 8.60 -14.62
C THR A 49 3.37 9.86 -15.37
N ARG A 50 2.45 10.63 -14.80
CA ARG A 50 1.99 11.90 -15.40
C ARG A 50 3.10 12.94 -15.51
N MET A 51 3.96 13.06 -14.50
CA MET A 51 5.15 13.93 -14.56
C MET A 51 6.10 13.49 -15.67
N ALA A 52 6.33 12.19 -15.81
CA ALA A 52 7.13 11.62 -16.89
C ALA A 52 6.53 11.94 -18.27
N GLU A 53 5.22 11.73 -18.45
CA GLU A 53 4.54 12.09 -19.70
C GLU A 53 4.69 13.57 -20.03
N GLN A 54 4.50 14.45 -19.04
CA GLN A 54 4.64 15.89 -19.20
C GLN A 54 6.08 16.29 -19.55
N GLN A 55 7.07 15.71 -18.91
CA GLN A 55 8.48 15.96 -19.19
C GLN A 55 8.84 15.56 -20.63
N VAL A 56 8.40 14.39 -21.10
CA VAL A 56 8.62 13.94 -22.49
C VAL A 56 7.92 14.87 -23.48
N ALA A 57 6.70 15.33 -23.16
CA ALA A 57 5.96 16.25 -24.02
C ALA A 57 6.63 17.63 -24.11
N GLN A 58 7.05 18.19 -22.96
CA GLN A 58 7.79 19.46 -22.92
C GLN A 58 9.11 19.36 -23.69
N HIS A 59 9.84 18.26 -23.53
CA HIS A 59 11.05 17.99 -24.28
C HIS A 59 10.78 17.95 -25.80
N ALA A 60 9.77 17.19 -26.25
CA ALA A 60 9.41 17.12 -27.68
C ALA A 60 9.09 18.50 -28.27
N ARG A 61 8.37 19.34 -27.54
CA ARG A 61 8.04 20.71 -27.95
C ARG A 61 9.27 21.63 -27.99
N ALA A 62 10.15 21.53 -27.00
CA ALA A 62 11.39 22.31 -26.95
C ALA A 62 12.28 21.97 -28.15
N VAL A 63 12.51 20.68 -28.40
CA VAL A 63 13.30 20.22 -29.55
C VAL A 63 12.63 20.61 -30.86
N ALA A 64 11.30 20.51 -30.99
CA ALA A 64 10.59 20.96 -32.19
C ALA A 64 10.76 22.46 -32.45
N ALA A 65 10.77 23.29 -31.41
CA ALA A 65 11.02 24.72 -31.53
C ALA A 65 12.48 25.02 -31.95
N GLN A 66 13.45 24.30 -31.38
CA GLN A 66 14.87 24.44 -31.75
C GLN A 66 15.13 23.98 -33.19
N VAL A 67 14.57 22.84 -33.61
CA VAL A 67 14.65 22.35 -34.99
C VAL A 67 14.05 23.39 -35.95
N ARG A 68 12.89 23.96 -35.61
CA ARG A 68 12.28 25.02 -36.43
C ARG A 68 13.22 26.21 -36.58
N LEU A 69 13.77 26.72 -35.48
CA LEU A 69 14.67 27.88 -35.50
C LEU A 69 15.90 27.60 -36.35
N TYR A 70 16.50 26.42 -36.18
CA TYR A 70 17.68 26.03 -36.96
C TYR A 70 17.40 25.98 -38.46
N LEU A 71 16.28 25.37 -38.87
CA LEU A 71 15.89 25.27 -40.28
C LEU A 71 15.51 26.64 -40.89
N MET A 72 15.07 27.60 -40.07
CA MET A 72 14.83 28.98 -40.52
C MET A 72 16.13 29.73 -40.80
N ILE A 73 17.19 29.44 -40.03
CA ILE A 73 18.50 30.08 -40.18
C ILE A 73 19.32 29.41 -41.30
N HIS A 74 19.10 28.11 -41.55
CA HIS A 74 19.85 27.31 -42.54
C HIS A 74 18.92 26.70 -43.61
N PRO A 75 18.25 27.53 -44.44
CA PRO A 75 17.32 27.04 -45.47
C PRO A 75 17.99 26.14 -46.53
N GLU A 76 19.31 26.23 -46.68
CA GLU A 76 20.13 25.43 -47.59
C GLU A 76 20.41 23.99 -47.09
N LEU A 77 20.21 23.72 -45.79
CA LEU A 77 20.47 22.40 -45.22
C LEU A 77 19.46 21.37 -45.74
N LYS A 78 19.94 20.48 -46.61
CA LYS A 78 19.13 19.39 -47.16
C LYS A 78 18.83 18.34 -46.10
N LYS A 79 17.60 17.81 -46.09
CA LYS A 79 17.13 16.82 -45.11
C LYS A 79 17.95 15.53 -45.07
N GLU A 80 18.57 15.17 -46.20
CA GLU A 80 19.49 14.03 -46.32
C GLU A 80 20.77 14.21 -45.48
N LYS A 81 21.10 15.45 -45.10
CA LYS A 81 22.25 15.79 -44.26
C LYS A 81 21.91 15.96 -42.79
N PHE A 82 20.64 15.95 -42.39
CA PHE A 82 20.23 16.18 -40.99
C PHE A 82 20.92 15.25 -39.98
N ASN A 83 21.17 13.98 -40.31
CA ASN A 83 21.83 13.06 -39.38
C ASN A 83 23.37 13.10 -39.42
N THR A 84 23.96 13.74 -40.43
CA THR A 84 25.42 13.84 -40.61
C THR A 84 25.97 15.21 -40.30
N ASP A 85 25.13 16.24 -40.37
CA ASP A 85 25.41 17.58 -39.86
C ASP A 85 25.49 17.54 -38.31
N PRO A 86 26.65 17.82 -37.71
CA PRO A 86 26.84 17.67 -36.26
C PRO A 86 25.95 18.59 -35.43
N ASP A 87 25.78 19.84 -35.87
CA ASP A 87 25.04 20.87 -35.15
C ASP A 87 23.53 20.59 -35.18
N PHE A 88 23.00 20.26 -36.35
CA PHE A 88 21.61 19.85 -36.48
C PHE A 88 21.31 18.56 -35.72
N LYS A 89 22.18 17.55 -35.84
CA LYS A 89 21.96 16.26 -35.14
C LYS A 89 21.92 16.45 -33.63
N LYS A 90 22.82 17.28 -33.07
CA LYS A 90 22.85 17.60 -31.64
C LYS A 90 21.54 18.24 -31.16
N ILE A 91 20.90 19.04 -32.01
CA ILE A 91 19.59 19.64 -31.73
C ILE A 91 18.47 18.60 -31.87
N ALA A 92 18.42 17.87 -32.97
CA ALA A 92 17.31 16.97 -33.29
C ALA A 92 17.31 15.67 -32.47
N VAL A 93 18.48 15.21 -32.03
CA VAL A 93 18.71 13.94 -31.32
C VAL A 93 19.31 14.21 -29.95
N GLN A 94 18.43 14.40 -28.97
CA GLN A 94 18.76 14.66 -27.56
C GLN A 94 18.36 13.47 -26.70
N LYS A 95 19.04 13.30 -25.56
CA LYS A 95 18.72 12.25 -24.58
C LYS A 95 17.49 12.66 -23.76
N VAL A 96 16.59 11.71 -23.51
CA VAL A 96 15.37 11.91 -22.71
C VAL A 96 15.39 10.92 -21.54
N GLY A 97 15.51 11.42 -20.30
CA GLY A 97 15.72 10.54 -19.14
C GLY A 97 17.03 9.74 -19.25
N LEU A 98 17.02 8.49 -18.80
CA LEU A 98 18.18 7.60 -18.83
C LEU A 98 18.32 6.86 -20.15
N THR A 99 17.20 6.40 -20.72
CA THR A 99 17.20 5.48 -21.88
C THR A 99 16.48 6.02 -23.12
N GLY A 100 15.76 7.12 -22.96
CA GLY A 100 15.01 7.76 -24.03
C GLY A 100 15.85 8.68 -24.92
N TYR A 101 15.26 9.06 -26.04
CA TYR A 101 15.88 9.98 -27.00
C TYR A 101 14.82 10.66 -27.88
N SER A 102 15.19 11.78 -28.49
CA SER A 102 14.44 12.39 -29.58
C SER A 102 14.90 11.93 -30.97
N ALA A 103 13.99 12.01 -31.93
CA ALA A 103 14.23 11.70 -33.33
C ALA A 103 13.39 12.62 -34.22
N LEU A 104 13.90 12.91 -35.40
CA LEU A 104 13.19 13.72 -36.40
C LEU A 104 12.71 12.84 -37.54
N TYR A 105 11.44 12.96 -37.89
CA TYR A 105 10.84 12.26 -39.02
C TYR A 105 9.94 13.19 -39.83
N GLU A 106 9.57 12.75 -41.03
CA GLU A 106 8.78 13.55 -41.97
C GLU A 106 7.40 12.93 -42.20
N LEU A 107 6.39 13.79 -42.41
CA LEU A 107 5.10 13.41 -42.97
C LEU A 107 5.27 12.56 -44.24
N PRO A 108 4.32 11.65 -44.53
CA PRO A 108 4.49 10.71 -45.62
C PRO A 108 4.65 11.42 -46.97
N ASP A 109 5.49 10.86 -47.83
CA ASP A 109 5.60 11.32 -49.22
C ASP A 109 4.33 10.99 -50.02
N ARG A 110 4.33 11.31 -51.32
CA ARG A 110 3.22 11.01 -52.24
C ARG A 110 2.87 9.51 -52.30
N ASN A 111 3.83 8.63 -51.98
CA ASN A 111 3.68 7.18 -51.97
C ASN A 111 3.27 6.64 -50.58
N GLY A 112 2.97 7.52 -49.63
CA GLY A 112 2.59 7.16 -48.27
C GLY A 112 3.75 6.74 -47.36
N VAL A 113 5.01 6.99 -47.77
CA VAL A 113 6.21 6.52 -47.06
C VAL A 113 6.62 7.51 -45.98
N TRP A 114 6.72 7.02 -44.75
CA TRP A 114 7.29 7.77 -43.63
C TRP A 114 8.80 7.52 -43.53
N ARG A 115 9.59 8.60 -43.40
CA ARG A 115 11.05 8.52 -43.27
C ARG A 115 11.54 9.23 -42.01
N THR A 116 12.58 8.67 -41.42
CA THR A 116 13.33 9.29 -40.32
C THR A 116 14.58 9.97 -40.90
N TRP A 117 14.87 11.18 -40.45
CA TRP A 117 15.97 12.00 -40.95
C TRP A 117 17.03 12.32 -39.90
N ALA A 118 16.72 12.18 -38.61
CA ALA A 118 17.71 12.24 -37.53
C ALA A 118 17.35 11.24 -36.43
N HIS A 119 18.31 10.39 -36.04
CA HIS A 119 18.10 9.33 -35.05
C HIS A 119 19.42 8.78 -34.50
N VAL A 120 19.41 8.27 -33.27
CA VAL A 120 20.58 7.64 -32.62
C VAL A 120 21.11 6.42 -33.40
N ASN A 121 20.21 5.60 -33.94
CA ASN A 121 20.52 4.48 -34.84
C ASN A 121 20.58 4.96 -36.30
N PRO A 122 21.76 4.98 -36.96
CA PRO A 122 21.90 5.44 -38.34
C PRO A 122 21.29 4.48 -39.37
N LYS A 123 21.05 3.20 -39.03
CA LYS A 123 20.52 2.19 -39.95
C LYS A 123 19.08 2.43 -40.40
N ILE A 124 18.38 3.39 -39.78
CA ILE A 124 16.97 3.68 -40.07
C ILE A 124 16.75 5.05 -40.73
N ILE A 125 17.83 5.73 -41.12
CA ILE A 125 17.75 7.03 -41.78
C ILE A 125 17.37 6.83 -43.25
N GLY A 126 16.39 7.58 -43.74
CA GLY A 126 15.97 7.58 -45.15
C GLY A 126 15.22 6.34 -45.65
N ILE A 127 15.16 5.25 -44.86
CA ILE A 127 14.47 4.02 -45.26
C ILE A 127 12.94 4.11 -45.14
N ASP A 128 12.22 3.32 -45.93
CA ASP A 128 10.77 3.14 -45.79
C ASP A 128 10.45 2.43 -44.46
N ARG A 129 9.86 3.15 -43.51
CA ARG A 129 9.50 2.58 -42.20
C ARG A 129 8.42 1.51 -42.28
N ARG A 130 7.63 1.42 -43.36
CA ARG A 130 6.69 0.31 -43.55
C ARG A 130 7.41 -1.03 -43.63
N ASN A 131 8.62 -1.06 -44.18
CA ASN A 131 9.45 -2.26 -44.26
C ASN A 131 10.09 -2.64 -42.91
N ALA A 132 10.24 -1.66 -42.00
CA ALA A 132 10.64 -1.93 -40.62
C ALA A 132 9.57 -2.74 -39.83
N LYS A 133 8.33 -2.86 -40.34
CA LYS A 133 7.29 -3.72 -39.74
C LYS A 133 7.68 -5.20 -39.71
N LYS A 134 8.41 -5.69 -40.71
CA LYS A 134 8.83 -7.11 -40.79
C LYS A 134 9.90 -7.48 -39.76
N ALA A 135 10.60 -6.51 -39.18
CA ALA A 135 11.75 -6.76 -38.33
C ALA A 135 11.44 -6.87 -36.82
N ARG A 136 10.23 -6.49 -36.35
CA ARG A 136 10.03 -6.20 -34.90
C ARG A 136 8.61 -6.43 -34.35
N GLY A 137 8.22 -7.69 -34.18
CA GLY A 137 7.25 -8.18 -33.16
C GLY A 137 5.80 -7.64 -33.13
N GLU A 138 5.02 -8.08 -32.12
CA GLU A 138 3.55 -7.93 -32.00
C GLU A 138 3.02 -6.51 -31.67
N SER A 139 3.89 -5.56 -31.33
CA SER A 139 3.49 -4.23 -30.79
C SER A 139 3.50 -3.07 -31.80
N VAL A 140 3.63 -3.41 -33.08
CA VAL A 140 3.67 -2.49 -34.21
C VAL A 140 2.41 -1.59 -34.32
N PRO A 141 1.16 -2.05 -34.07
CA PRO A 141 -0.03 -1.21 -34.27
C PRO A 141 -0.10 0.03 -33.36
N ALA A 142 0.19 -0.13 -32.06
CA ALA A 142 0.13 0.97 -31.10
C ALA A 142 1.16 2.06 -31.41
N PHE A 143 2.37 1.64 -31.79
CA PHE A 143 3.41 2.56 -32.27
C PHE A 143 2.94 3.37 -33.47
N TRP A 144 2.40 2.72 -34.51
CA TRP A 144 1.92 3.42 -35.71
C TRP A 144 0.75 4.35 -35.43
N LYS A 145 -0.15 3.99 -34.50
CA LYS A 145 -1.25 4.86 -34.06
C LYS A 145 -0.70 6.18 -33.52
N VAL A 146 0.28 6.14 -32.63
CA VAL A 146 0.90 7.36 -32.08
C VAL A 146 1.71 8.09 -33.15
N PHE A 147 2.56 7.36 -33.87
CA PHE A 147 3.50 7.92 -34.85
C PHE A 147 2.80 8.66 -36.00
N THR A 148 1.63 8.18 -36.42
CA THR A 148 0.84 8.77 -37.52
C THR A 148 -0.29 9.68 -37.06
N GLY A 149 -0.61 9.69 -35.75
CA GLY A 149 -1.65 10.54 -35.16
C GLY A 149 -1.38 12.05 -35.29
N VAL A 150 -0.19 12.44 -35.75
CA VAL A 150 0.18 13.82 -36.07
C VAL A 150 -0.40 14.35 -37.38
N LYS A 151 -1.02 13.49 -38.20
CA LYS A 151 -1.76 13.92 -39.40
C LYS A 151 -2.84 14.92 -38.98
N GLY A 152 -2.87 16.09 -39.61
CA GLY A 152 -3.73 17.21 -39.20
C GLY A 152 -3.04 18.24 -38.29
N GLY A 153 -1.73 18.12 -38.06
CA GLY A 153 -0.92 19.16 -37.41
C GLY A 153 -1.04 19.21 -35.89
N LYS A 154 -1.69 18.21 -35.27
CA LYS A 154 -1.83 18.09 -33.82
C LYS A 154 -0.72 17.23 -33.23
N GLU A 155 -0.40 17.48 -31.97
CA GLU A 155 0.47 16.60 -31.20
C GLU A 155 -0.20 15.23 -31.00
N SER A 156 0.60 14.16 -31.03
CA SER A 156 0.14 12.80 -30.78
C SER A 156 1.01 12.16 -29.71
N LYS A 157 0.41 11.39 -28.80
CA LYS A 157 1.13 10.72 -27.72
C LYS A 157 0.55 9.35 -27.40
N GLY A 158 1.37 8.47 -26.83
CA GLY A 158 0.86 7.20 -26.31
C GLY A 158 1.93 6.16 -26.03
N TYR A 159 1.44 5.02 -25.53
CA TYR A 159 2.22 3.89 -25.11
C TYR A 159 2.35 2.84 -26.21
N TYR A 160 3.50 2.19 -26.26
CA TYR A 160 3.79 1.09 -27.17
C TYR A 160 4.89 0.21 -26.58
N LYS A 161 4.90 -1.08 -26.92
CA LYS A 161 6.05 -1.93 -26.66
C LYS A 161 7.04 -1.77 -27.80
N TRP A 162 8.34 -1.80 -27.48
CA TRP A 162 9.38 -1.70 -28.49
C TRP A 162 10.58 -2.55 -28.12
N ARG A 163 11.13 -3.24 -29.13
CA ARG A 163 12.39 -3.97 -28.97
C ARG A 163 13.54 -3.02 -29.31
N ASP A 164 14.35 -2.71 -28.29
CA ASP A 164 15.52 -1.86 -28.44
C ASP A 164 16.67 -2.55 -29.18
N ALA A 165 17.74 -1.80 -29.45
CA ALA A 165 18.93 -2.34 -30.12
C ALA A 165 19.62 -3.44 -29.28
N ASP A 166 19.42 -3.43 -27.97
CA ASP A 166 19.87 -4.47 -27.02
C ASP A 166 19.02 -5.76 -27.08
N GLY A 167 18.00 -5.81 -27.93
CA GLY A 167 17.11 -6.96 -28.07
C GLY A 167 16.03 -7.06 -26.98
N LYS A 168 16.03 -6.19 -25.97
CA LYS A 168 15.04 -6.21 -24.89
C LYS A 168 13.74 -5.55 -25.33
N LEU A 169 12.61 -6.20 -25.02
CA LEU A 169 11.28 -5.63 -25.23
C LEU A 169 10.93 -4.76 -24.02
N ARG A 170 10.62 -3.48 -24.26
CA ARG A 170 10.31 -2.51 -23.21
C ARG A 170 8.99 -1.81 -23.50
N ASP A 171 8.26 -1.48 -22.44
CA ASP A 171 7.15 -0.53 -22.54
C ASP A 171 7.73 0.88 -22.68
N LYS A 172 7.26 1.60 -23.71
CA LYS A 172 7.72 2.94 -24.06
C LYS A 172 6.56 3.90 -24.16
N PHE A 173 6.86 5.16 -23.87
CA PHE A 173 5.98 6.29 -24.09
C PHE A 173 6.61 7.21 -25.13
N MET A 174 5.80 7.70 -26.07
CA MET A 174 6.24 8.62 -27.12
C MET A 174 5.32 9.82 -27.19
N VAL A 175 5.91 10.98 -27.42
CA VAL A 175 5.22 12.20 -27.83
C VAL A 175 5.78 12.65 -29.18
N CYS A 176 4.90 12.86 -30.15
CA CYS A 176 5.19 13.31 -31.49
C CYS A 176 4.64 14.73 -31.67
N THR A 177 5.54 15.70 -31.84
CA THR A 177 5.21 17.12 -31.93
C THR A 177 5.60 17.66 -33.31
N PRO A 178 4.63 18.16 -34.11
CA PRO A 178 4.90 18.80 -35.40
C PRO A 178 5.80 20.03 -35.25
N VAL A 179 6.79 20.14 -36.14
CA VAL A 179 7.65 21.31 -36.26
C VAL A 179 6.90 22.36 -37.09
N LYS A 180 6.40 23.41 -36.42
CA LYS A 180 5.54 24.44 -37.05
C LYS A 180 6.17 25.03 -38.31
N GLY A 181 5.39 25.11 -39.38
CA GLY A 181 5.83 25.65 -40.68
C GLY A 181 6.63 24.67 -41.53
N THR A 182 6.81 23.41 -41.11
CA THR A 182 7.56 22.40 -41.86
C THR A 182 6.77 21.09 -41.98
N ARG A 183 7.30 20.13 -42.75
CA ARG A 183 6.78 18.76 -42.84
C ARG A 183 7.36 17.82 -41.78
N PHE A 184 8.20 18.33 -40.88
CA PHE A 184 8.93 17.52 -39.92
C PHE A 184 8.20 17.41 -38.58
N ILE A 185 8.49 16.32 -37.88
CA ILE A 185 7.92 15.99 -36.58
C ILE A 185 9.06 15.49 -35.70
N VAL A 186 9.10 15.99 -34.47
CA VAL A 186 9.99 15.47 -33.43
C VAL A 186 9.23 14.42 -32.63
N ALA A 187 9.75 13.20 -32.56
CA ALA A 187 9.33 12.20 -31.60
C ALA A 187 10.30 12.22 -30.42
N SER A 188 9.83 12.43 -29.20
CA SER A 188 10.59 12.12 -27.97
C SER A 188 10.04 10.85 -27.37
N THR A 189 10.94 9.93 -27.01
CA THR A 189 10.58 8.61 -26.49
C THR A 189 11.34 8.32 -25.21
N THR A 190 10.74 7.57 -24.29
CA THR A 190 11.41 7.05 -23.09
C THR A 190 10.81 5.70 -22.69
N SER A 191 11.51 4.95 -21.84
CA SER A 191 11.02 3.68 -21.29
C SER A 191 10.18 3.93 -20.04
N LEU A 192 9.02 3.28 -19.95
CA LEU A 192 8.14 3.36 -18.79
C LEU A 192 8.75 2.69 -17.55
N ASP A 193 9.63 1.71 -17.75
CA ASP A 193 10.33 1.02 -16.66
C ASP A 193 11.19 1.98 -15.84
N GLU A 194 11.74 3.04 -16.45
CA GLU A 194 12.53 4.05 -15.76
C GLU A 194 11.75 4.75 -14.64
N PHE A 195 10.45 4.98 -14.86
CA PHE A 195 9.58 5.68 -13.92
C PHE A 195 8.85 4.73 -12.98
N THR A 196 8.52 3.53 -13.46
CA THR A 196 7.79 2.54 -12.66
C THR A 196 8.70 1.74 -11.73
N HIS A 197 9.99 1.58 -12.04
CA HIS A 197 10.90 0.77 -11.22
C HIS A 197 11.10 1.33 -9.80
N PRO A 198 11.29 2.65 -9.58
CA PRO A 198 11.29 3.22 -8.24
C PRO A 198 9.98 2.96 -7.47
N MET A 199 8.84 3.04 -8.15
CA MET A 199 7.52 2.79 -7.56
C MET A 199 7.31 1.32 -7.22
N LYS A 200 7.77 0.39 -8.05
CA LYS A 200 7.76 -1.05 -7.76
C LYS A 200 8.60 -1.39 -6.53
N LYS A 201 9.82 -0.85 -6.43
CA LYS A 201 10.67 -1.01 -5.23
C LYS A 201 10.02 -0.44 -3.98
N LEU A 202 9.39 0.74 -4.10
CA LEU A 202 8.66 1.35 -3.00
C LEU A 202 7.44 0.49 -2.59
N GLN A 203 6.73 -0.09 -3.55
CA GLN A 203 5.62 -1.00 -3.29
C GLN A 203 6.07 -2.27 -2.57
N GLU A 204 7.16 -2.89 -3.01
CA GLU A 204 7.74 -4.06 -2.34
C GLU A 204 8.15 -3.74 -0.90
N ARG A 205 8.86 -2.62 -0.70
CA ARG A 205 9.29 -2.18 0.63
C ARG A 205 8.10 -1.83 1.53
N SER A 206 7.10 -1.14 1.00
CA SER A 206 5.87 -0.84 1.73
C SER A 206 5.16 -2.12 2.16
N ARG A 207 5.04 -3.10 1.26
CA ARG A 207 4.43 -4.40 1.57
C ARG A 207 5.18 -5.14 2.67
N GLN A 208 6.51 -5.14 2.64
CA GLN A 208 7.34 -5.73 3.69
C GLN A 208 7.13 -5.01 5.04
N MET A 209 7.10 -3.68 5.03
CA MET A 209 6.84 -2.88 6.24
C MET A 209 5.45 -3.10 6.81
N THR A 210 4.41 -3.18 5.96
CA THR A 210 3.04 -3.47 6.38
C THR A 210 2.91 -4.88 6.96
N GLN A 211 3.58 -5.87 6.36
CA GLN A 211 3.62 -7.24 6.90
C GLN A 211 4.33 -7.28 8.27
N GLY A 212 5.48 -6.62 8.41
CA GLY A 212 6.18 -6.53 9.69
C GLY A 212 5.32 -5.85 10.76
N THR A 213 4.68 -4.73 10.43
CA THR A 213 3.78 -4.00 11.32
C THR A 213 2.58 -4.86 11.72
N ARG A 214 1.97 -5.57 10.77
CA ARG A 214 0.87 -6.51 11.05
C ARG A 214 1.27 -7.61 12.02
N ASN A 215 2.45 -8.20 11.85
CA ASN A 215 2.94 -9.24 12.74
C ASN A 215 3.19 -8.69 14.15
N ILE A 216 3.77 -7.49 14.27
CA ILE A 216 3.97 -6.82 15.56
C ILE A 216 2.62 -6.52 16.24
N LEU A 217 1.64 -5.99 15.50
CA LEU A 217 0.31 -5.72 16.04
C LEU A 217 -0.37 -7.00 16.54
N ILE A 218 -0.31 -8.08 15.78
CA ILE A 218 -0.86 -9.38 16.18
C ILE A 218 -0.13 -9.91 17.43
N ALA A 219 1.20 -9.82 17.47
CA ALA A 219 1.99 -10.27 18.62
C ALA A 219 1.66 -9.49 19.89
N LEU A 220 1.58 -8.15 19.81
CA LEU A 220 1.16 -7.29 20.92
C LEU A 220 -0.25 -7.63 21.39
N GLN A 221 -1.16 -7.93 20.46
CA GLN A 221 -2.52 -8.30 20.79
C GLN A 221 -2.61 -9.62 21.53
N VAL A 222 -1.92 -10.65 21.05
CA VAL A 222 -1.84 -11.95 21.70
C VAL A 222 -1.21 -11.81 23.08
N ALA A 223 -0.13 -11.04 23.21
CA ALA A 223 0.51 -10.76 24.49
C ALA A 223 -0.45 -10.06 25.46
N THR A 224 -1.21 -9.07 25.00
CA THR A 224 -2.20 -8.34 25.80
C THR A 224 -3.31 -9.26 26.29
N ILE A 225 -3.87 -10.09 25.40
CA ILE A 225 -4.91 -11.07 25.75
C ILE A 225 -4.37 -12.09 26.76
N ALA A 226 -3.13 -12.56 26.58
CA ALA A 226 -2.50 -13.51 27.51
C ALA A 226 -2.29 -12.91 28.90
N ILE A 227 -1.77 -11.67 28.98
CA ILE A 227 -1.56 -10.97 30.26
C ILE A 227 -2.89 -10.72 30.97
N ILE A 228 -3.91 -10.23 30.25
CA ILE A 228 -5.21 -9.96 30.86
C ILE A 228 -5.89 -11.27 31.28
N GLY A 229 -5.80 -12.31 30.45
CA GLY A 229 -6.27 -13.65 30.78
C GLY A 229 -5.63 -14.18 32.08
N LEU A 230 -4.33 -14.00 32.24
CA LEU A 230 -3.59 -14.39 33.44
C LEU A 230 -4.05 -13.61 34.68
N ILE A 231 -4.16 -12.29 34.57
CA ILE A 231 -4.62 -11.42 35.67
C ILE A 231 -6.04 -11.79 36.10
N VAL A 232 -6.97 -11.90 35.13
CA VAL A 232 -8.36 -12.27 35.38
C VAL A 232 -8.45 -13.67 36.01
N PHE A 233 -7.64 -14.62 35.54
CA PHE A 233 -7.62 -15.97 36.10
C PHE A 233 -7.22 -15.97 37.58
N PHE A 234 -6.12 -15.31 37.95
CA PHE A 234 -5.69 -15.22 39.35
C PHE A 234 -6.70 -14.47 40.21
N TYR A 235 -7.25 -13.36 39.71
CA TYR A 235 -8.25 -12.57 40.41
C TYR A 235 -9.53 -13.37 40.70
N VAL A 236 -10.11 -13.99 39.67
CA VAL A 236 -11.34 -14.79 39.79
C VAL A 236 -11.11 -16.01 40.69
N ARG A 237 -9.95 -16.68 40.59
CA ARG A 237 -9.61 -17.81 41.45
C ARG A 237 -9.56 -17.40 42.93
N SER A 238 -8.89 -16.29 43.25
CA SER A 238 -8.81 -15.75 44.61
C SER A 238 -10.19 -15.38 45.15
N LEU A 239 -11.01 -14.71 44.33
CA LEU A 239 -12.36 -14.29 44.69
C LEU A 239 -13.25 -15.50 45.01
N ILE A 240 -13.26 -16.52 44.15
CA ILE A 240 -14.08 -17.71 44.33
C ILE A 240 -13.66 -18.51 45.56
N ALA A 241 -12.34 -18.64 45.82
CA ALA A 241 -11.86 -19.35 47.00
C ALA A 241 -12.36 -18.69 48.31
N ARG A 242 -12.34 -17.35 48.37
CA ARG A 242 -12.84 -16.59 49.53
C ARG A 242 -14.36 -16.74 49.70
N ILE A 243 -15.11 -16.67 48.60
CA ILE A 243 -16.57 -16.85 48.62
C ILE A 243 -16.93 -18.28 49.05
N ALA A 244 -16.21 -19.29 48.54
CA ALA A 244 -16.43 -20.68 48.91
C ALA A 244 -16.21 -20.93 50.41
N HIS A 245 -15.12 -20.37 50.97
CA HIS A 245 -14.85 -20.43 52.41
C HIS A 245 -15.97 -19.78 53.24
N LEU A 246 -16.43 -18.59 52.87
CA LEU A 246 -17.55 -17.94 53.58
C LEU A 246 -18.86 -18.71 53.44
N SER A 247 -19.09 -19.35 52.29
CA SER A 247 -20.24 -20.23 52.08
C SER A 247 -20.19 -21.46 52.97
N GLU A 248 -19.02 -22.10 53.11
CA GLU A 248 -18.82 -23.26 53.98
C GLU A 248 -19.02 -22.88 55.46
N VAL A 249 -18.48 -21.74 55.88
CA VAL A 249 -18.68 -21.22 57.24
C VAL A 249 -20.17 -20.99 57.53
N ALA A 250 -20.90 -20.39 56.59
CA ALA A 250 -22.33 -20.18 56.74
C ALA A 250 -23.12 -21.50 56.82
N ASP A 251 -22.73 -22.50 56.02
CA ASP A 251 -23.33 -23.85 56.02
C ASP A 251 -23.12 -24.55 57.38
N ARG A 252 -21.91 -24.50 57.94
CA ARG A 252 -21.59 -25.05 59.26
C ARG A 252 -22.38 -24.38 60.39
N ILE A 253 -22.52 -23.05 60.33
CA ILE A 253 -23.38 -22.30 61.28
C ILE A 253 -24.83 -22.77 61.17
N SER A 254 -25.32 -23.06 59.96
CA SER A 254 -26.71 -23.47 59.73
C SER A 254 -27.05 -24.83 60.36
N VAL A 255 -26.07 -25.74 60.45
CA VAL A 255 -26.23 -27.05 61.11
C VAL A 255 -25.94 -27.03 62.62
N GLY A 256 -25.68 -25.84 63.20
CA GLY A 256 -25.53 -25.64 64.63
C GLY A 256 -24.09 -25.62 65.15
N GLU A 257 -23.09 -25.65 64.27
CA GLU A 257 -21.68 -25.54 64.66
C GLU A 257 -21.30 -24.07 64.89
N LEU A 258 -21.57 -23.57 66.09
CA LEU A 258 -21.40 -22.17 66.44
C LEU A 258 -20.05 -21.83 67.08
N ASP A 259 -19.16 -22.82 67.27
CA ASP A 259 -17.90 -22.67 67.99
C ASP A 259 -16.67 -22.35 67.15
N MET A 260 -16.86 -22.20 65.85
CA MET A 260 -15.79 -21.87 64.91
C MET A 260 -15.43 -20.37 64.94
N GLU A 261 -14.13 -20.05 64.98
CA GLU A 261 -13.67 -18.67 64.80
C GLU A 261 -13.63 -18.29 63.31
N ILE A 262 -14.27 -17.17 62.96
CA ILE A 262 -14.21 -16.60 61.61
C ILE A 262 -13.09 -15.57 61.57
N ASP A 263 -11.97 -15.94 60.94
CA ASP A 263 -10.83 -15.04 60.77
C ASP A 263 -11.11 -13.98 59.69
N VAL A 264 -11.29 -12.73 60.11
CA VAL A 264 -11.54 -11.59 59.21
C VAL A 264 -10.23 -10.86 58.94
N ARG A 265 -9.47 -11.34 57.95
CA ARG A 265 -8.22 -10.66 57.53
C ARG A 265 -8.40 -9.59 56.45
N SER A 266 -9.49 -9.66 55.69
CA SER A 266 -9.69 -8.79 54.53
C SER A 266 -10.32 -7.44 54.91
N LYS A 267 -9.92 -6.37 54.23
CA LYS A 267 -10.47 -5.00 54.38
C LYS A 267 -11.39 -4.60 53.22
N ASP A 268 -11.63 -5.50 52.27
CA ASP A 268 -12.55 -5.33 51.14
C ASP A 268 -14.00 -5.67 51.53
N GLU A 269 -14.92 -5.64 50.56
CA GLU A 269 -16.33 -5.96 50.74
C GLU A 269 -16.54 -7.39 51.24
N LEU A 270 -15.64 -8.34 50.91
CA LEU A 270 -15.69 -9.70 51.45
C LEU A 270 -15.31 -9.74 52.92
N GLY A 271 -14.40 -8.86 53.36
CA GLY A 271 -14.10 -8.64 54.78
C GLY A 271 -15.32 -8.16 55.55
N VAL A 272 -16.06 -7.18 55.01
CA VAL A 272 -17.30 -6.68 55.61
C VAL A 272 -18.36 -7.78 55.69
N LEU A 273 -18.48 -8.62 54.65
CA LEU A 273 -19.36 -9.78 54.65
C LEU A 273 -18.96 -10.79 55.73
N ALA A 274 -17.68 -11.13 55.84
CA ALA A 274 -17.16 -12.03 56.86
C ALA A 274 -17.47 -11.53 58.28
N GLN A 275 -17.29 -10.23 58.55
CA GLN A 275 -17.67 -9.63 59.84
C GLN A 275 -19.17 -9.72 60.12
N SER A 276 -20.00 -9.55 59.09
CA SER A 276 -21.45 -9.64 59.22
C SER A 276 -21.88 -11.06 59.57
N ILE A 277 -21.28 -12.07 58.93
CA ILE A 277 -21.50 -13.49 59.26
C ILE A 277 -21.04 -13.79 60.70
N ALA A 278 -19.88 -13.27 61.12
CA ALA A 278 -19.38 -13.44 62.50
C ALA A 278 -20.28 -12.80 63.56
N ARG A 279 -20.87 -11.62 63.27
CA ARG A 279 -21.89 -11.02 64.14
C ARG A 279 -23.14 -11.89 64.22
N MET A 280 -23.62 -12.41 63.09
CA MET A 280 -24.80 -13.29 63.04
C MET A 280 -24.59 -14.57 63.86
N GLN A 281 -23.45 -15.24 63.69
CA GLN A 281 -23.07 -16.43 64.47
C GLN A 281 -23.15 -16.18 65.98
N ARG A 282 -22.57 -15.07 66.46
CA ARG A 282 -22.62 -14.68 67.89
C ARG A 282 -24.05 -14.46 68.38
N SER A 283 -24.88 -13.80 67.60
CA SER A 283 -26.29 -13.58 67.95
C SER A 283 -27.07 -14.89 68.06
N ILE A 284 -26.87 -15.84 67.13
CA ILE A 284 -27.51 -17.16 67.17
C ILE A 284 -27.05 -17.96 68.40
N ARG A 285 -25.75 -17.98 68.70
CA ARG A 285 -25.21 -18.66 69.89
C ARG A 285 -25.86 -18.13 71.17
N LEU A 286 -25.91 -16.81 71.34
CA LEU A 286 -26.53 -16.17 72.50
C LEU A 286 -28.03 -16.48 72.64
N ALA A 287 -28.75 -16.56 71.52
CA ALA A 287 -30.16 -16.93 71.51
C ALA A 287 -30.37 -18.39 71.98
N ILE A 288 -29.57 -19.32 71.48
CA ILE A 288 -29.64 -20.74 71.88
C ILE A 288 -29.27 -20.93 73.34
N GLU A 289 -28.20 -20.28 73.84
CA GLU A 289 -27.84 -20.33 75.27
C GLU A 289 -28.97 -19.82 76.16
N ARG A 290 -29.64 -18.74 75.77
CA ARG A 290 -30.76 -18.16 76.52
C ARG A 290 -31.95 -19.12 76.60
N VAL A 291 -32.26 -19.82 75.52
CA VAL A 291 -33.30 -20.86 75.52
C VAL A 291 -32.89 -22.04 76.39
N ARG A 292 -31.63 -22.46 76.32
CA ARG A 292 -31.10 -23.60 77.10
C ARG A 292 -31.07 -23.33 78.61
N ARG A 293 -30.91 -22.07 79.04
CA ARG A 293 -30.99 -21.65 80.45
C ARG A 293 -32.43 -21.49 80.97
N ARG A 294 -33.44 -21.48 80.10
CA ARG A 294 -34.87 -21.36 80.47
C ARG A 294 -35.59 -22.72 80.55
N ARG A 295 -34.94 -23.79 80.12
CA ARG A 295 -35.29 -25.18 80.47
C ARG A 295 -34.44 -25.60 81.66
#